data_AF-A0A850YZE1-F1
#
_entry.id   AF-A0A850YZE1-F1
#
_cell.length_a   1.000
_cell.length_b   1.000
_cell.length_c   1.000
_cell.angle_alpha   90.00
_cell.angle_beta   90.00
_cell.angle_gamma   90.00
#
_symmetry.space_group_name_H-M   'P 1'
#
loop_
_entity.id
_entity.type
_entity.pdbx_description
1 polymer ?
#
loop_
_entity_poly.entity_id
_entity_poly.type
_entity_poly.pdbx_seq_one_letter_code
_entity_poly.pdbx_strand_id
1 'polypeptide(L)'
;EQLMATKPGRLQVRSRGSYLVLRQLHAWEKNPEVLGACQKLIQVVIGDEPEAGLENLLEVTIPEEVEQRLRELDRQEEEEEEERR
;
A
#
# COMPACT_ATOMS: atom_id res chain seq x y z
N GLU A 1 6.64 2.70 -15.58
CA GLU A 1 6.87 3.09 -14.18
C GLU A 1 5.57 2.97 -13.38
N GLN A 2 5.65 2.60 -12.10
CA GLN A 2 4.46 2.55 -11.22
C GLN A 2 4.18 3.95 -10.67
N LEU A 3 2.95 4.46 -10.85
CA LEU A 3 2.60 5.85 -10.54
C LEU A 3 2.89 6.23 -9.08
N MET A 4 2.54 5.39 -8.11
CA MET A 4 2.68 5.73 -6.68
C MET A 4 4.04 5.31 -6.08
N ALA A 5 4.96 4.77 -6.89
CA ALA A 5 6.30 4.44 -6.42
C ALA A 5 7.08 5.71 -6.04
N THR A 6 6.85 6.81 -6.77
CA THR A 6 7.55 8.07 -6.56
C THR A 6 6.68 9.08 -5.79
N LYS A 7 7.36 9.96 -5.05
CA LYS A 7 6.74 11.08 -4.34
C LYS A 7 5.82 11.95 -5.20
N PRO A 8 6.22 12.44 -6.41
CA PRO A 8 5.33 13.26 -7.22
C PRO A 8 4.02 12.56 -7.58
N GLY A 9 4.09 11.25 -7.88
CA GLY A 9 2.90 10.46 -8.18
C GLY A 9 1.99 10.26 -6.98
N ARG A 10 2.54 9.97 -5.78
CA ARG A 10 1.73 9.92 -4.54
C ARG A 10 1.03 11.23 -4.24
N LEU A 11 1.74 12.35 -4.34
CA LEU A 11 1.16 13.69 -4.13
C LEU A 11 0.05 14.01 -5.13
N GLN A 12 0.25 13.64 -6.40
CA GLN A 12 -0.76 13.81 -7.45
C GLN A 12 -2.02 12.99 -7.17
N VAL A 13 -1.89 11.73 -6.72
CA VAL A 13 -3.03 10.88 -6.36
C VAL A 13 -3.75 11.43 -5.12
N ARG A 14 -3.00 11.80 -4.07
CA ARG A 14 -3.56 12.30 -2.81
C ARG A 14 -4.35 13.61 -2.99
N SER A 15 -3.83 14.53 -3.82
CA SER A 15 -4.49 15.82 -4.11
C SER A 15 -5.80 15.71 -4.89
N ARG A 16 -6.10 14.55 -5.50
CA ARG A 16 -7.30 14.34 -6.32
C ARG A 16 -8.47 13.67 -5.59
N GLY A 17 -8.38 13.53 -4.26
CA GLY A 17 -9.42 12.86 -3.47
C GLY A 17 -9.49 11.35 -3.71
N SER A 18 -8.45 10.74 -4.28
CA SER A 18 -8.42 9.31 -4.63
C SER A 18 -8.65 8.39 -3.43
N TYR A 19 -8.30 8.82 -2.21
CA TYR A 19 -8.61 8.08 -0.98
C TYR A 19 -10.11 7.76 -0.84
N LEU A 20 -10.98 8.74 -1.10
CA LEU A 20 -12.43 8.55 -0.95
C LEU A 20 -12.96 7.51 -1.93
N VAL A 21 -12.47 7.55 -3.17
CA VAL A 21 -12.83 6.59 -4.22
C VAL A 21 -12.34 5.18 -3.86
N LEU A 22 -11.06 5.05 -3.47
CA LEU A 22 -10.47 3.76 -3.10
C LEU A 22 -11.14 3.15 -1.87
N ARG A 23 -11.42 3.97 -0.84
CA ARG A 23 -12.15 3.52 0.36
C ARG A 23 -13.55 3.02 0.01
N GLN A 24 -14.24 3.72 -0.89
CA GLN A 24 -15.58 3.33 -1.29
C GLN A 24 -15.58 2.03 -2.10
N LEU A 25 -14.62 1.88 -3.01
CA LEU A 25 -14.41 0.65 -3.77
C LEU A 25 -14.12 -0.52 -2.81
N HIS A 26 -13.16 -0.36 -1.90
CA HIS A 26 -12.81 -1.37 -0.89
C HIS A 26 -14.03 -1.79 -0.05
N ALA A 27 -14.92 -0.86 0.31
CA ALA A 27 -16.10 -1.19 1.12
C ALA A 27 -17.13 -2.07 0.38
N TRP A 28 -17.16 -2.01 -0.96
CA TRP A 28 -18.15 -2.73 -1.78
C TRP A 28 -17.59 -3.93 -2.54
N GLU A 29 -16.27 -3.99 -2.69
CA GLU A 29 -15.59 -5.07 -3.40
C GLU A 29 -15.78 -6.42 -2.70
N LYS A 30 -15.87 -7.48 -3.52
CA LYS A 30 -16.02 -8.87 -3.08
C LYS A 30 -14.91 -9.77 -3.58
N ASN A 31 -14.20 -9.36 -4.64
CA ASN A 31 -13.04 -10.08 -5.11
C ASN A 31 -11.87 -9.88 -4.12
N PRO A 32 -11.34 -10.95 -3.51
CA PRO A 32 -10.27 -10.84 -2.52
C PRO A 32 -9.00 -10.22 -3.08
N GLU A 33 -8.63 -10.51 -4.33
CA GLU A 33 -7.44 -9.93 -4.96
C GLU A 33 -7.58 -8.40 -5.12
N VAL A 34 -8.79 -7.94 -5.46
CA VAL A 34 -9.07 -6.51 -5.62
C VAL A 34 -9.15 -5.82 -4.26
N LEU A 35 -9.68 -6.48 -3.23
CA LEU A 35 -9.65 -6.00 -1.85
C LEU A 35 -8.21 -5.79 -1.36
N GLY A 36 -7.35 -6.80 -1.50
CA GLY A 36 -5.95 -6.71 -1.10
C GLY A 36 -5.19 -5.62 -1.86
N ALA A 37 -5.43 -5.49 -3.18
CA ALA A 37 -4.88 -4.39 -3.97
C ALA A 37 -5.38 -3.02 -3.46
N CYS A 38 -6.68 -2.87 -3.18
CA CYS A 38 -7.24 -1.64 -2.64
C CYS A 38 -6.66 -1.29 -1.27
N GLN A 39 -6.49 -2.27 -0.37
CA GLN A 39 -5.88 -2.09 0.94
C GLN A 39 -4.46 -1.54 0.82
N LYS A 40 -3.62 -2.18 -0.01
CA LYS A 40 -2.24 -1.73 -0.28
C LYS A 40 -2.19 -0.31 -0.86
N LEU A 41 -3.08 0.01 -1.81
CA LEU A 41 -3.17 1.36 -2.37
C LEU A 41 -3.62 2.38 -1.31
N ILE A 42 -4.60 2.05 -0.48
CA ILE A 42 -5.07 2.91 0.61
C ILE A 42 -3.93 3.19 1.59
N GLN A 43 -3.18 2.17 2.03
CA GLN A 43 -2.03 2.32 2.93
C GLN A 43 -1.01 3.33 2.39
N VAL A 44 -0.64 3.23 1.11
CA VAL A 44 0.28 4.20 0.47
C VAL A 44 -0.32 5.61 0.38
N VAL A 45 -1.62 5.71 0.09
CA VAL A 45 -2.28 7.01 -0.05
C VAL A 45 -2.40 7.74 1.29
N ILE A 46 -2.65 7.02 2.39
CA ILE A 46 -2.80 7.63 3.73
C ILE A 46 -1.47 7.76 4.49
N GLY A 47 -0.44 7.00 4.11
CA GLY A 47 0.85 7.01 4.79
C GLY A 47 1.60 8.34 4.67
N ASP A 48 2.42 8.64 5.66
CA ASP A 48 3.30 9.81 5.61
C ASP A 48 4.33 9.70 4.49
N GLU A 49 4.75 10.85 3.97
CA GLU A 49 5.77 10.88 2.93
C GLU A 49 7.16 10.62 3.55
N PRO A 50 7.95 9.68 3.01
CA PRO A 50 9.27 9.38 3.54
C PRO A 50 10.26 10.54 3.41
N GLU A 51 11.39 10.42 4.13
CA GLU A 51 12.46 11.40 4.14
C GLU A 51 13.12 11.61 2.77
N ALA A 52 13.82 12.73 2.61
CA ALA A 52 14.57 13.02 1.39
C ALA A 52 15.61 11.92 1.10
N GLY A 53 15.65 11.43 -0.14
CA GLY A 53 16.48 10.30 -0.53
C GLY A 53 15.75 8.95 -0.52
N LEU A 54 14.53 8.88 0.03
CA LEU A 54 13.69 7.67 0.04
C LEU A 54 12.40 7.84 -0.79
N GLU A 55 12.45 8.72 -1.78
CA GLU A 55 11.24 9.19 -2.49
C GLU A 55 10.68 8.15 -3.47
N ASN A 56 11.52 7.24 -3.99
CA ASN A 56 11.14 6.13 -4.85
C ASN A 56 11.15 4.81 -4.06
N LEU A 57 9.98 4.32 -3.68
CA LEU A 57 9.81 3.13 -2.85
C LEU A 57 10.36 1.84 -3.50
N LEU A 58 10.60 1.83 -4.81
CA LEU A 58 11.18 0.70 -5.53
C LEU A 58 12.71 0.71 -5.55
N GLU A 59 13.34 1.82 -5.19
CA GLU A 59 14.80 2.00 -5.22
C GLU A 59 15.41 2.05 -3.81
N VAL A 60 14.57 2.05 -2.77
CA VAL A 60 15.03 2.08 -1.38
C VAL A 60 15.62 0.72 -0.98
N THR A 61 16.83 0.74 -0.44
CA THR A 61 17.40 -0.43 0.24
C THR A 61 16.70 -0.62 1.59
N ILE A 62 16.01 -1.73 1.75
CA ILE A 62 15.34 -2.09 3.00
C ILE A 62 16.37 -2.81 3.90
N PRO A 63 16.57 -2.37 5.16
CA PRO A 63 17.39 -3.11 6.11
C PRO A 63 16.81 -4.50 6.39
N GLU A 64 17.66 -5.51 6.56
CA GLU A 64 17.27 -6.92 6.75
C GLU A 64 16.22 -7.12 7.85
N GLU A 65 16.37 -6.46 9.01
CA GLU A 65 15.42 -6.55 10.12
C GLU A 65 14.03 -6.04 9.73
N VAL A 66 13.97 -4.95 8.96
CA VAL A 66 12.72 -4.37 8.48
C VAL A 66 12.09 -5.29 7.43
N GLU A 67 12.89 -5.86 6.53
CA GLU A 67 12.41 -6.80 5.52
C GLU A 67 11.80 -8.06 6.17
N GLN A 68 12.47 -8.63 7.17
CA GLN A 68 11.95 -9.79 7.91
C GLN A 68 10.63 -9.47 8.61
N ARG A 69 10.52 -8.29 9.22
CA ARG A 69 9.29 -7.84 9.86
C ARG A 69 8.15 -7.64 8.86
N LEU A 70 8.42 -7.06 7.69
CA LEU A 70 7.43 -6.89 6.64
C LEU A 70 6.92 -8.24 6.13
N ARG A 71 7.82 -9.20 5.88
CA ARG A 71 7.44 -10.57 5.45
C ARG A 71 6.61 -11.32 6.49
N GLU A 72 6.84 -11.07 7.78
CA GLU A 72 6.03 -11.64 8.85
C GLU A 72 4.62 -11.04 8.88
N LEU A 73 4.50 -9.71 8.73
CA LEU A 73 3.21 -9.05 8.63
C LEU A 73 2.41 -9.52 7.41
N ASP A 74 3.06 -9.63 6.24
CA ASP A 74 2.42 -10.15 5.03
C ASP A 74 1.88 -11.57 5.24
N ARG A 75 2.65 -12.45 5.90
CA ARG A 75 2.21 -13.82 6.20
C ARG A 75 1.03 -13.85 7.17
N GLN A 76 1.05 -13.00 8.20
CA GLN A 76 -0.06 -12.90 9.15
C GLN A 76 -1.32 -12.39 8.47
N GLU A 77 -1.22 -11.40 7.58
CA GLU A 77 -2.35 -10.92 6.78
C GLU A 77 -2.91 -12.04 5.89
N GLU A 78 -2.05 -12.82 5.21
CA GLU A 78 -2.47 -13.96 4.38
C GLU A 78 -3.18 -15.05 5.21
N GLU A 79 -2.65 -15.41 6.38
CA GLU A 79 -3.26 -16.39 7.29
C GLU A 79 -4.65 -15.92 7.79
N GLU A 80 -4.77 -14.64 8.18
CA GLU A 80 -6.06 -14.05 8.60
C GLU A 80 -7.08 -14.01 7.45
N GLU A 81 -6.63 -13.78 6.21
CA GLU A 81 -7.48 -13.81 5.02
C GLU A 81 -7.97 -15.24 4.71
N GLU A 82 -7.10 -16.25 4.86
CA GLU A 82 -7.46 -17.65 4.69
C GLU A 82 -8.49 -18.11 5.74
N GLU A 83 -8.31 -17.74 7.01
CA GLU A 83 -9.27 -18.06 8.08
C GLU A 83 -10.66 -17.43 7.86
N ARG A 84 -10.71 -16.27 7.19
CA ARG A 84 -11.95 -15.55 6.89
C ARG A 84 -12.72 -16.12 5.69
N ARG A 85 -12.11 -17.03 4.92
CA ARG A 85 -12.65 -17.57 3.66
C ARG A 85 -13.49 -18.82 3.85
#